data_AF-A0A4Q3YQR3-F1
#
_entry.id   AF-A0A4Q3YQR3-F1
#
_cell.length_a   1.000
_cell.length_b   1.000
_cell.length_c   1.000
_cell.angle_alpha   90.00
_cell.angle_beta   90.00
_cell.angle_gamma   90.00
#
_symmetry.space_group_name_H-M   'P 1'
#
loop_
_entity.id
_entity.type
_entity.pdbx_description
1 polymer ?
#
loop_
_entity_poly.entity_id
_entity_poly.type
_entity_poly.pdbx_seq_one_letter_code
_entity_poly.pdbx_strand_id
1 'polypeptide(L)' 'MSDVDIDHLKSWIGRERTVEDIITLRLARSLDAVVDIDRPAGIGDHAPVGIHWCLAPDIVPMRGIGPDGH' A
#
# COMPACT_ATOMS: atom_id res chain seq x y z
N MET A 1 -22.69 19.37 -10.00
CA MET A 1 -21.30 18.89 -9.87
C MET A 1 -20.51 20.04 -9.29
N SER A 2 -19.80 19.84 -8.18
CA SER A 2 -18.91 20.85 -7.63
C SER A 2 -17.79 21.14 -8.63
N ASP A 3 -17.39 22.39 -8.73
CA ASP A 3 -16.23 22.79 -9.52
C ASP A 3 -14.96 22.23 -8.85
N VAL A 4 -14.04 21.66 -9.63
CA VAL A 4 -12.82 21.03 -9.12
C VAL A 4 -11.70 22.06 -9.11
N ASP A 5 -11.11 22.32 -7.94
CA ASP A 5 -9.99 23.25 -7.80
C ASP A 5 -8.68 22.66 -8.36
N ILE A 6 -8.41 22.94 -9.63
CA ILE A 6 -7.24 22.43 -10.34
C ILE A 6 -5.92 22.99 -9.80
N ASP A 7 -5.92 24.24 -9.31
CA ASP A 7 -4.68 24.86 -8.82
C ASP A 7 -4.27 24.26 -7.47
N HIS A 8 -5.23 23.89 -6.63
CA HIS A 8 -4.94 23.07 -5.45
C HIS A 8 -4.32 21.71 -5.83
N LEU A 9 -4.88 20.98 -6.80
CA LEU A 9 -4.39 19.66 -7.21
C LEU A 9 -2.96 19.69 -7.78
N LYS A 10 -2.61 20.74 -8.54
CA LYS A 10 -1.23 20.92 -9.02
C LYS A 10 -0.21 21.00 -7.89
N SER A 11 -0.60 21.44 -6.70
CA SER A 11 0.29 21.49 -5.54
C SER A 11 0.77 20.12 -5.04
N TRP A 12 0.19 19.02 -5.54
CA TRP A 12 0.60 17.66 -5.21
C TRP A 12 1.76 17.15 -6.07
N ILE A 13 1.98 17.76 -7.24
CA ILE A 13 3.05 17.37 -8.16
C ILE A 13 4.42 17.61 -7.50
N GLY A 14 5.28 16.59 -7.54
CA GLY A 14 6.63 16.66 -6.97
C GLY A 14 6.70 16.46 -5.46
N ARG A 15 5.57 16.20 -4.77
CA ARG A 15 5.61 15.74 -3.38
C ARG A 15 6.08 14.29 -3.33
N GLU A 16 7.02 14.03 -2.44
CA GLU A 16 7.55 12.70 -2.18
C GLU A 16 7.41 12.35 -0.70
N ARG A 17 7.29 11.05 -0.44
CA ARG A 17 7.30 10.48 0.91
C ARG A 17 8.04 9.16 0.86
N THR A 18 8.90 8.93 1.86
CA THR A 18 9.60 7.66 2.05
C THR A 18 9.10 6.99 3.33
N VAL A 19 8.82 5.70 3.23
CA VAL A 19 8.46 4.82 4.35
C VAL A 19 9.15 3.47 4.18
N GLU A 20 9.31 2.78 5.30
CA GLU A 20 9.92 1.45 5.37
C GLU A 20 9.03 0.55 6.21
N ASP A 21 8.99 -0.74 5.86
CA ASP A 21 8.26 -1.76 6.61
C ASP A 21 8.98 -3.12 6.50
N ILE A 22 8.60 -4.05 7.38
CA ILE A 22 9.17 -5.39 7.50
C ILE A 22 8.26 -6.40 6.80
N ILE A 23 8.81 -7.15 5.85
CA ILE A 23 8.12 -8.31 5.27
C ILE A 23 8.09 -9.44 6.30
N THR A 24 6.98 -9.54 7.02
CA THR A 24 6.72 -10.68 7.91
C THR A 24 6.23 -11.90 7.13
N LEU A 25 6.40 -13.10 7.70
CA LEU A 25 5.83 -14.32 7.12
C LEU A 25 4.31 -14.23 6.96
N ARG A 26 3.63 -13.59 7.92
CA ARG A 26 2.19 -13.35 7.83
C ARG A 26 1.84 -12.52 6.60
N LEU A 27 2.58 -11.43 6.34
CA LEU A 27 2.36 -10.56 5.19
C LEU A 27 2.58 -11.30 3.87
N ALA A 28 3.72 -11.99 3.73
CA ALA A 28 4.04 -12.75 2.53
C ALA A 28 2.96 -13.81 2.22
N ARG A 29 2.59 -14.61 3.23
CA ARG A 29 1.55 -15.64 3.10
C ARG A 29 0.17 -15.05 2.80
N SER A 30 -0.14 -13.86 3.33
CA SER A 30 -1.42 -13.22 3.09
C SER A 30 -1.56 -12.79 1.63
N LEU A 31 -0.50 -12.20 1.05
CA LEU A 31 -0.52 -11.84 -0.36
C LEU A 31 -0.66 -13.08 -1.24
N ASP A 32 0.17 -14.10 -1.01
CA ASP A 32 0.10 -15.36 -1.75
C ASP A 32 -1.30 -15.99 -1.71
N ALA A 33 -1.96 -15.98 -0.55
CA ALA A 33 -3.34 -16.46 -0.40
C ALA A 33 -4.36 -15.61 -1.17
N VAL A 34 -4.22 -14.28 -1.20
CA VAL A 34 -5.13 -13.38 -1.94
C VAL A 34 -5.06 -13.60 -3.44
N VAL A 35 -3.87 -13.91 -3.97
CA VAL A 35 -3.66 -14.16 -5.41
C VAL A 35 -3.72 -15.64 -5.78
N ASP A 36 -4.12 -16.51 -4.85
CA ASP A 36 -4.23 -17.96 -5.02
C ASP A 36 -2.94 -18.63 -5.53
N ILE A 37 -1.81 -18.27 -4.91
CA ILE A 37 -0.51 -18.88 -5.18
C ILE A 37 -0.11 -19.75 -4.00
N ASP A 38 -0.02 -21.06 -4.23
CA ASP A 38 0.54 -21.99 -3.25
C ASP A 38 2.05 -22.09 -3.40
N ARG A 39 2.78 -21.46 -2.47
CA ARG A 39 4.24 -21.57 -2.39
C ARG A 39 4.73 -21.53 -0.94
N PRO A 40 5.85 -22.23 -0.64
CA PRO A 40 6.46 -22.15 0.66
C PRO A 40 6.98 -20.73 0.93
N ALA A 41 6.71 -20.23 2.14
CA ALA A 41 7.25 -18.97 2.64
C ALA A 41 7.95 -19.21 3.98
N GLY A 42 9.28 -19.09 3.96
CA GLY A 42 10.20 -19.15 5.09
C GLY A 42 11.02 -17.86 5.26
N ILE A 43 11.65 -17.71 6.42
CA ILE A 43 12.55 -16.58 6.69
C ILE A 43 13.81 -16.75 5.83
N GLY A 44 14.15 -15.72 5.06
CA GLY A 44 15.29 -15.74 4.13
C GLY A 44 14.92 -16.15 2.70
N ASP A 45 13.69 -16.63 2.47
CA ASP A 45 13.21 -16.90 1.12
C ASP A 45 12.89 -15.61 0.35
N HIS A 46 12.78 -15.73 -0.97
CA HIS A 46 12.34 -14.64 -1.82
C HIS A 46 10.92 -14.19 -1.47
N ALA A 47 10.73 -12.88 -1.31
CA ALA A 47 9.41 -12.30 -1.07
C ALA A 47 8.46 -12.50 -2.27
N PRO A 48 7.13 -12.42 -2.06
CA PRO A 48 6.17 -12.47 -3.17
C PRO A 48 6.37 -11.39 -4.22
N VAL A 49 6.13 -11.75 -5.48
CA VAL A 49 6.00 -10.76 -6.56
C VAL A 49 4.82 -9.85 -6.22
N GLY A 50 5.04 -8.54 -6.28
CA GLY A 50 4.00 -7.55 -5.93
C GLY A 50 3.92 -7.21 -4.44
N ILE A 51 4.74 -7.79 -3.56
CA ILE A 51 4.71 -7.52 -2.11
C ILE A 51 4.84 -6.03 -1.75
N HIS A 52 5.46 -5.23 -2.62
CA HIS A 52 5.61 -3.79 -2.45
C HIS A 52 4.27 -3.04 -2.37
N TRP A 53 3.17 -3.59 -2.92
CA TRP A 53 1.83 -3.02 -2.75
C TRP A 53 1.32 -3.09 -1.31
N CYS A 54 1.92 -3.93 -0.47
CA CYS A 54 1.48 -4.13 0.90
C CYS A 54 2.40 -3.48 1.95
N LEU A 55 3.53 -2.87 1.55
CA LEU A 55 4.54 -2.36 2.48
C LEU A 55 4.24 -0.96 3.02
N ALA A 56 3.53 -0.15 2.23
CA ALA A 56 3.42 1.27 2.48
C ALA A 56 2.00 1.83 2.34
N PRO A 57 0.91 1.09 2.65
CA PRO A 57 -0.40 1.72 2.66
C PRO A 57 -0.45 2.80 3.75
N ASP A 58 -1.21 3.86 3.51
CA ASP A 58 -1.42 4.87 4.54
C ASP A 58 -2.22 4.28 5.70
N ILE A 59 -1.65 4.37 6.90
CA ILE A 59 -2.28 3.90 8.13
C ILE A 59 -2.79 5.13 8.88
N VAL A 60 -4.01 5.53 8.56
CA VAL A 60 -4.67 6.70 9.17
C VAL A 60 -5.96 6.27 9.88
N PRO A 61 -6.38 6.96 10.95
CA PRO A 61 -7.69 6.71 11.56
C PRO A 61 -8.80 7.05 10.55
N MET A 62 -9.98 6.43 10.70
CA MET A 62 -11.14 6.64 9.80
C MET A 62 -11.46 8.11 9.53
N ARG A 63 -11.30 8.99 10.53
CA ARG A 63 -11.51 10.45 10.38
C ARG A 63 -10.55 11.15 9.41
N GLY A 64 -9.45 10.49 9.04
CA GLY A 64 -8.44 10.96 8.10
C GLY A 64 -8.54 10.32 6.73
N ILE A 65 -9.56 9.47 6.50
CA ILE A 65 -9.81 8.82 5.21
C ILE A 65 -10.79 9.67 4.42
N GLY A 66 -10.50 9.89 3.14
CA GLY A 66 -11.36 10.56 2.18
C GLY A 66 -12.64 9.78 1.87
N PRO A 67 -13.61 10.41 1.18
CA PRO A 67 -14.87 9.75 0.81
C PRO A 67 -14.69 8.56 -0.14
N ASP A 68 -13.54 8.43 -0.81
CA ASP A 68 -13.14 7.34 -1.70
C ASP A 68 -12.32 6.24 -0.99
N GLY A 69 -12.11 6.36 0.32
CA GLY A 69 -11.45 5.32 1.12
C GLY A 69 -9.92 5.42 1.19
N HIS A 70 -9.31 6.47 0.65
CA HIS A 70 -7.89 6.79 0.79
C HIS A 70 -7.71 8.03 1.68
#